data_AF-A0A0D2HNQ6-F1
#
_entry.id   AF-A0A0D2HNQ6-F1
#
_cell.length_a   1.000
_cell.length_b   1.000
_cell.length_c   1.000
_cell.angle_alpha   90.00
_cell.angle_beta   90.00
_cell.angle_gamma   90.00
#
_symmetry.space_group_name_H-M   'P 1'
#
loop_
_entity.id
_entity.type
_entity.pdbx_description
1 polymer ?
#
loop_
_entity_poly.entity_id
_entity_poly.type
_entity_poly.pdbx_seq_one_letter_code
_entity_poly.pdbx_strand_id
1 'polypeptide(L)'
;MNIAANRPVDFALRALQLVFAIIVMGTDGYAIHVFRGHTVYQHFEFGNFYDYYGVPGAWGFLMFCAAWTFAGVIFLLIAGISFADHALIGYIRVAVEAVALLSWLAGFIAVAVNIGSNACPAVENRCGSLKAATVFGALEFLLFVITTTLTIKLVFNSTRRPRTSKPRISTTSPTTSI
;
A
#
# COMPACT_ATOMS: atom_id res chain seq x y z
N MET A 1 -16.05 8.69 18.42
CA MET A 1 -14.67 8.17 18.31
C MET A 1 -13.73 9.27 18.77
N ASN A 2 -13.08 9.12 19.94
CA ASN A 2 -12.25 10.18 20.52
C ASN A 2 -10.92 10.27 19.76
N ILE A 3 -10.77 11.33 18.98
CA ILE A 3 -9.62 11.57 18.07
C ILE A 3 -8.26 11.54 18.80
N ALA A 4 -8.23 11.87 20.10
CA ALA A 4 -7.00 11.88 20.90
C ALA A 4 -6.48 10.50 21.31
N ALA A 5 -7.36 9.50 21.49
CA ALA A 5 -6.95 8.16 21.96
C ALA A 5 -6.41 7.26 20.84
N ASN A 6 -6.66 7.62 19.59
CA ASN A 6 -6.47 6.74 18.43
C ASN A 6 -5.22 7.07 17.61
N ARG A 7 -4.62 8.23 17.85
CA ARG A 7 -3.42 8.71 17.17
C ARG A 7 -2.22 7.74 17.29
N PRO A 8 -1.90 7.18 18.48
CA PRO A 8 -0.79 6.23 18.57
C PRO A 8 -1.05 4.94 17.78
N VAL A 9 -2.32 4.51 17.69
CA VAL A 9 -2.71 3.32 16.91
C VAL A 9 -2.51 3.55 15.41
N ASP A 10 -2.89 4.72 14.90
CA ASP A 10 -2.67 5.08 13.49
C ASP A 10 -1.16 5.07 13.16
N PHE A 11 -0.33 5.73 13.99
CA PHE A 11 1.12 5.70 13.80
C PHE A 11 1.71 4.28 13.88
N ALA A 12 1.22 3.44 14.79
CA ALA A 12 1.64 2.05 14.89
C ALA A 12 1.30 1.25 13.63
N LEU A 13 0.10 1.44 13.06
CA LEU A 13 -0.30 0.82 11.80
C LEU A 13 0.60 1.27 10.64
N ARG A 14 0.92 2.57 10.55
CA ARG A 14 1.85 3.08 9.53
C ARG A 14 3.27 2.53 9.69
N ALA A 15 3.75 2.46 10.93
CA ALA A 15 5.07 1.90 11.22
C ALA A 15 5.13 0.42 10.80
N LEU A 16 4.08 -0.34 11.10
CA LEU A 16 4.00 -1.74 10.71
C LEU A 16 3.96 -1.92 9.18
N GLN A 17 3.21 -1.07 8.47
CA GLN A 17 3.19 -1.02 7.00
C GLN A 17 4.59 -0.82 6.43
N LEU A 18 5.34 0.14 6.96
CA LEU A 18 6.71 0.39 6.54
C LEU A 18 7.65 -0.79 6.85
N VAL A 19 7.52 -1.42 8.02
CA VAL A 19 8.35 -2.57 8.39
C VAL A 19 8.10 -3.74 7.44
N PHE A 20 6.86 -4.06 7.14
CA PHE A 20 6.51 -5.13 6.20
C PHE A 20 6.97 -4.80 4.78
N ALA A 21 6.83 -3.54 4.32
CA ALA A 21 7.37 -3.10 3.05
C ALA A 21 8.91 -3.26 2.97
N ILE A 22 9.66 -2.96 4.05
CA ILE A 22 11.12 -3.19 4.12
C ILE A 22 11.43 -4.69 4.02
N ILE A 23 10.69 -5.54 4.73
CA ILE A 23 10.90 -6.99 4.70
C ILE A 23 10.65 -7.54 3.29
N VAL A 24 9.58 -7.12 2.63
CA VAL A 24 9.27 -7.51 1.24
C VAL A 24 10.36 -7.01 0.30
N MET A 25 10.78 -5.75 0.43
CA MET A 25 11.88 -5.20 -0.37
C MET A 25 13.19 -5.98 -0.16
N GLY A 26 13.53 -6.36 1.06
CA GLY A 26 14.73 -7.16 1.33
C GLY A 26 14.65 -8.57 0.76
N THR A 27 13.52 -9.26 0.97
CA THR A 27 13.34 -10.66 0.56
C THR A 27 13.18 -10.83 -0.94
N ASP A 28 12.34 -10.01 -1.57
CA ASP A 28 12.10 -10.00 -3.01
C ASP A 28 13.33 -9.45 -3.77
N GLY A 29 13.99 -8.44 -3.21
CA GLY A 29 15.20 -7.85 -3.79
C GLY A 29 16.38 -8.81 -3.77
N TYR A 30 16.53 -9.56 -2.69
CA TYR A 30 17.48 -10.65 -2.63
C TYR A 30 17.16 -11.73 -3.68
N ALA A 31 15.89 -12.13 -3.83
CA ALA A 31 15.49 -13.11 -4.83
C ALA A 31 15.80 -12.66 -6.26
N ILE A 32 15.48 -11.41 -6.59
CA ILE A 32 15.82 -10.78 -7.87
C ILE A 32 17.34 -10.75 -8.10
N HIS A 33 18.10 -10.35 -7.07
CA HIS A 33 19.56 -10.25 -7.15
C HIS A 33 20.23 -11.62 -7.31
N VAL A 34 19.69 -12.68 -6.68
CA VAL A 34 20.23 -14.04 -6.77
C VAL A 34 19.86 -14.70 -8.10
N PHE A 35 18.62 -14.51 -8.58
CA PHE A 35 18.15 -15.18 -9.79
C PHE A 35 18.97 -14.86 -11.02
N ARG A 36 19.51 -13.62 -11.11
CA ARG A 36 20.36 -13.07 -12.19
C ARG A 36 20.02 -13.64 -13.56
N GLY A 37 19.34 -12.85 -14.39
CA GLY A 37 18.87 -13.31 -15.72
C GLY A 37 19.93 -14.14 -16.45
N HIS A 38 19.54 -15.34 -16.88
CA HIS A 38 20.46 -16.36 -17.34
C HIS A 38 19.97 -16.99 -18.65
N THR A 39 20.91 -17.35 -19.51
CA THR A 39 20.62 -18.08 -20.76
C THR A 39 20.57 -19.57 -20.49
N VAL A 40 19.50 -20.23 -20.93
CA VAL A 40 19.35 -21.68 -20.84
C VAL A 40 19.34 -22.24 -22.26
N TYR A 41 20.10 -23.31 -22.48
CA TYR A 41 20.07 -24.03 -23.74
C TYR A 41 18.89 -24.99 -23.72
N GLN A 42 17.93 -24.80 -24.61
CA GLN A 42 16.73 -25.64 -24.68
C GLN A 42 16.67 -26.40 -25.99
N HIS A 43 16.27 -27.67 -25.88
CA HIS A 43 16.03 -28.56 -27.00
C HIS A 43 14.54 -28.57 -27.30
N PHE A 44 14.15 -28.13 -28.49
CA PHE A 44 12.78 -28.21 -28.99
C PHE A 44 12.72 -29.19 -30.17
N GLU A 45 11.52 -29.68 -30.47
CA GLU A 45 11.26 -30.66 -31.55
C GLU A 45 11.78 -30.20 -32.93
N PHE A 46 11.93 -28.88 -33.14
CA PHE A 46 12.39 -28.28 -34.40
C PHE A 46 13.84 -27.74 -34.37
N GLY A 47 14.59 -27.94 -33.28
CA GLY A 47 15.98 -27.51 -33.18
C GLY A 47 16.38 -26.99 -31.79
N ASN A 48 17.65 -26.60 -31.67
CA ASN A 48 18.23 -26.04 -30.45
C ASN A 48 18.39 -24.53 -30.56
N PHE A 49 18.02 -23.80 -29.52
CA PHE A 49 18.38 -22.39 -29.38
C PHE A 49 18.67 -22.02 -27.93
N TYR A 50 19.41 -20.92 -27.76
CA TYR A 50 19.66 -20.28 -26.47
C TYR A 50 18.46 -19.38 -26.16
N ASP A 51 17.76 -19.66 -25.06
CA ASP A 51 16.69 -18.80 -24.55
C ASP A 51 17.19 -18.00 -23.35
N TYR A 52 16.86 -16.71 -23.27
CA TYR A 52 17.27 -15.85 -22.17
C TYR A 52 16.11 -15.66 -21.19
N TYR A 53 16.26 -16.22 -19.98
CA TYR A 53 15.30 -16.04 -18.91
C TYR A 53 15.65 -14.80 -18.09
N GLY A 54 14.88 -13.74 -18.28
CA GLY A 54 14.91 -12.54 -17.45
C GLY A 54 14.27 -12.77 -16.07
N VAL A 55 14.49 -11.82 -15.16
CA VAL A 55 13.81 -11.81 -13.86
C VAL A 55 12.29 -11.68 -14.09
N PRO A 56 11.45 -12.51 -13.44
CA PRO A 56 10.01 -12.43 -13.61
C PRO A 56 9.44 -11.04 -13.23
N GLY A 57 8.57 -10.50 -14.09
CA GLY A 57 7.95 -9.19 -13.86
C GLY A 57 7.09 -9.11 -12.58
N ALA A 58 6.56 -10.25 -12.12
CA ALA A 58 5.82 -10.35 -10.86
C ALA A 58 6.67 -9.93 -9.64
N TRP A 59 7.94 -10.30 -9.62
CA TRP A 59 8.86 -9.93 -8.54
C TRP A 59 9.15 -8.42 -8.61
N GLY A 60 9.43 -7.90 -9.81
CA GLY A 60 9.59 -6.45 -10.00
C GLY A 60 8.37 -5.63 -9.58
N PHE A 61 7.16 -6.15 -9.78
CA PHE A 61 5.92 -5.46 -9.39
C PHE A 61 5.72 -5.45 -7.86
N LEU A 62 6.01 -6.54 -7.15
CA LEU A 62 5.93 -6.57 -5.68
C LEU A 62 6.96 -5.61 -5.05
N MET A 63 8.16 -5.53 -5.64
CA MET A 63 9.16 -4.52 -5.35
C MET A 63 8.66 -3.07 -5.53
N PHE A 64 8.00 -2.81 -6.65
CA PHE A 64 7.37 -1.51 -6.90
C PHE A 64 6.30 -1.19 -5.84
N CYS A 65 5.49 -2.17 -5.44
CA CYS A 65 4.50 -1.99 -4.37
C CYS A 65 5.16 -1.61 -3.04
N ALA A 66 6.27 -2.27 -2.69
CA ALA A 66 7.06 -1.94 -1.50
C ALA A 66 7.60 -0.51 -1.55
N ALA A 67 8.17 -0.09 -2.67
CA ALA A 67 8.66 1.29 -2.85
C ALA A 67 7.52 2.33 -2.79
N TRP A 68 6.37 2.03 -3.42
CA TRP A 68 5.19 2.87 -3.40
C TRP A 68 4.62 3.06 -1.98
N THR A 69 4.69 2.05 -1.12
CA THR A 69 4.26 2.17 0.28
C THR A 69 4.99 3.29 1.02
N PHE A 70 6.29 3.50 0.79
CA PHE A 70 7.02 4.61 1.42
C PHE A 70 6.44 5.96 1.00
N ALA A 71 6.26 6.18 -0.31
CA ALA A 71 5.68 7.40 -0.83
C ALA A 71 4.24 7.63 -0.30
N GLY A 72 3.43 6.58 -0.30
CA GLY A 72 2.06 6.60 0.20
C GLY A 72 1.97 6.92 1.69
N VAL A 73 2.75 6.25 2.52
CA VAL A 73 2.75 6.48 3.98
C VAL A 73 3.26 7.88 4.31
N ILE A 74 4.34 8.36 3.67
CA ILE A 74 4.84 9.73 3.86
C ILE A 74 3.74 10.75 3.53
N PHE A 75 3.05 10.59 2.39
CA PHE A 75 1.94 11.44 2.01
C PHE A 75 0.82 11.43 3.07
N LEU A 76 0.43 10.25 3.57
CA LEU A 76 -0.65 10.10 4.55
C LEU A 76 -0.29 10.72 5.91
N LEU A 77 0.97 10.62 6.34
CA LEU A 77 1.47 11.27 7.56
C LEU A 77 1.42 12.79 7.44
N ILE A 78 1.94 13.35 6.35
CA ILE A 78 1.91 14.81 6.09
C ILE A 78 0.47 15.31 6.01
N ALA A 79 -0.38 14.59 5.26
CA ALA A 79 -1.78 14.94 5.14
C ALA A 79 -2.46 14.96 6.51
N GLY A 80 -2.18 13.96 7.37
CA GLY A 80 -2.70 13.82 8.73
C GLY A 80 -2.34 14.97 9.67
N ILE A 81 -1.18 15.60 9.48
CA ILE A 81 -0.70 16.71 10.31
C ILE A 81 -1.20 18.06 9.80
N SER A 82 -1.17 18.29 8.48
CA SER A 82 -1.30 19.64 7.92
C SER A 82 -2.69 20.01 7.37
N PHE A 83 -3.57 19.03 7.08
CA PHE A 83 -4.74 19.28 6.23
C PHE A 83 -6.05 18.63 6.73
N ALA A 84 -6.29 18.65 8.04
CA ALA A 84 -7.46 17.99 8.66
C ALA A 84 -8.83 18.58 8.22
N ASP A 85 -8.89 19.83 7.73
CA ASP A 85 -10.15 20.55 7.52
C ASP A 85 -10.70 20.54 6.09
N HIS A 86 -9.96 20.01 5.11
CA HIS A 86 -10.41 19.98 3.71
C HIS A 86 -10.95 18.61 3.31
N ALA A 87 -12.23 18.56 2.94
CA ALA A 87 -12.90 17.35 2.45
C ALA A 87 -12.16 16.70 1.26
N LEU A 88 -11.58 17.52 0.36
CA LEU A 88 -10.80 17.03 -0.78
C LEU A 88 -9.58 16.20 -0.36
N ILE A 89 -8.86 16.63 0.68
CA ILE A 89 -7.73 15.85 1.22
C ILE A 89 -8.24 14.52 1.80
N GLY A 90 -9.41 14.51 2.44
CA GLY A 90 -10.05 13.27 2.89
C GLY A 90 -10.24 12.24 1.77
N TYR A 91 -10.78 12.67 0.63
CA TYR A 91 -10.95 11.80 -0.54
C TYR A 91 -9.62 11.34 -1.15
N ILE A 92 -8.62 12.22 -1.24
CA ILE A 92 -7.30 11.86 -1.75
C ILE A 92 -6.63 10.81 -0.85
N ARG A 93 -6.77 10.91 0.48
CA ARG A 93 -6.25 9.88 1.41
C ARG A 93 -6.89 8.52 1.14
N VAL A 94 -8.21 8.46 0.95
CA VAL A 94 -8.92 7.21 0.60
C VAL A 94 -8.41 6.67 -0.74
N ALA A 95 -8.21 7.52 -1.75
CA ALA A 95 -7.71 7.09 -3.05
C ALA A 95 -6.29 6.50 -2.97
N VAL A 96 -5.37 7.17 -2.25
CA VAL A 96 -4.00 6.66 -2.05
C VAL A 96 -3.99 5.31 -1.36
N GLU A 97 -4.82 5.14 -0.31
CA GLU A 97 -4.92 3.85 0.37
C GLU A 97 -5.58 2.77 -0.47
N ALA A 98 -6.59 3.10 -1.27
CA ALA A 98 -7.22 2.14 -2.19
C ALA A 98 -6.25 1.68 -3.27
N VAL A 99 -5.44 2.59 -3.84
CA VAL A 99 -4.39 2.24 -4.80
C VAL A 99 -3.38 1.31 -4.14
N ALA A 100 -2.89 1.64 -2.94
CA ALA A 100 -1.95 0.78 -2.22
C ALA A 100 -2.56 -0.61 -1.93
N LEU A 101 -3.79 -0.67 -1.43
CA LEU A 101 -4.52 -1.92 -1.18
C LEU A 101 -4.58 -2.80 -2.43
N LEU A 102 -4.98 -2.23 -3.57
CA LEU A 102 -5.11 -2.97 -4.83
C LEU A 102 -3.75 -3.41 -5.39
N SER A 103 -2.74 -2.55 -5.27
CA SER A 103 -1.36 -2.86 -5.67
C SER A 103 -0.81 -4.04 -4.87
N TRP A 104 -0.98 -4.04 -3.54
CA TRP A 104 -0.53 -5.15 -2.69
C TRP A 104 -1.29 -6.44 -2.97
N LEU A 105 -2.61 -6.37 -3.18
CA LEU A 105 -3.42 -7.53 -3.59
C LEU A 105 -2.88 -8.16 -4.88
N ALA A 106 -2.69 -7.34 -5.91
CA ALA A 106 -2.15 -7.81 -7.17
C ALA A 106 -0.71 -8.34 -7.02
N GLY A 107 0.11 -7.69 -6.18
CA GLY A 107 1.52 -7.99 -6.00
C GLY A 107 1.74 -9.36 -5.39
N PHE A 108 1.11 -9.64 -4.24
CA PHE A 108 1.33 -10.93 -3.58
C PHE A 108 0.75 -12.09 -4.40
N ILE A 109 -0.40 -11.88 -5.08
CA ILE A 109 -0.99 -12.91 -5.95
C ILE A 109 -0.08 -13.20 -7.14
N ALA A 110 0.46 -12.17 -7.80
CA ALA A 110 1.37 -12.34 -8.92
C ALA A 110 2.62 -13.14 -8.53
N VAL A 111 3.19 -12.87 -7.35
CA VAL A 111 4.33 -13.64 -6.84
C VAL A 111 3.91 -15.05 -6.43
N ALA A 112 2.75 -15.23 -5.81
CA ALA A 112 2.24 -16.55 -5.40
C ALA A 112 2.05 -17.49 -6.59
N VAL A 113 1.48 -17.01 -7.70
CA VAL A 113 1.29 -17.79 -8.93
C VAL A 113 2.64 -18.16 -9.57
N ASN A 114 3.65 -17.32 -9.37
CA ASN A 114 4.99 -17.58 -9.90
C ASN A 114 5.79 -18.59 -9.05
N ILE A 115 5.36 -18.89 -7.82
CA ILE A 115 5.95 -19.95 -6.99
C ILE A 115 5.46 -21.30 -7.52
N GLY A 116 6.37 -22.13 -8.02
CA GLY A 116 6.04 -23.40 -8.70
C GLY A 116 6.12 -23.33 -10.23
N SER A 117 6.45 -22.16 -10.80
CA SER A 117 6.79 -22.01 -12.21
C SER A 117 8.26 -22.40 -12.47
N ASN A 118 8.68 -22.39 -13.74
CA ASN A 118 10.07 -22.66 -14.14
C ASN A 118 11.08 -21.70 -13.47
N ALA A 119 10.65 -20.49 -13.07
CA ALA A 119 11.51 -19.53 -12.37
C ALA A 119 11.77 -19.91 -10.91
N CYS A 120 10.92 -20.76 -10.34
CA CYS A 120 11.01 -21.21 -8.96
C CYS A 120 10.43 -22.63 -8.84
N PRO A 121 11.22 -23.66 -9.21
CA PRO A 121 10.76 -25.04 -9.20
C PRO A 121 10.44 -25.50 -7.77
N ALA A 122 9.32 -26.20 -7.59
CA ALA A 122 8.88 -26.67 -6.27
C ALA A 122 9.87 -27.64 -5.59
N VAL A 123 10.78 -28.24 -6.36
CA VAL A 123 11.76 -29.26 -5.93
C VAL A 123 13.01 -28.62 -5.30
N GLU A 124 13.31 -27.35 -5.63
CA GLU A 124 14.46 -26.65 -5.06
C GLU A 124 13.99 -25.70 -3.93
N ASN A 125 14.39 -26.00 -2.69
CA ASN A 125 14.14 -25.17 -1.49
C ASN A 125 14.74 -23.75 -1.55
N ARG A 126 15.20 -23.28 -2.71
CA ARG A 126 15.91 -22.01 -2.91
C ARG A 126 14.98 -20.79 -2.96
N CYS A 127 13.66 -20.99 -3.10
CA CYS A 127 12.69 -19.89 -3.11
C CYS A 127 12.08 -19.53 -1.74
N GLY A 128 12.73 -19.90 -0.63
CA GLY A 128 12.24 -19.55 0.71
C GLY A 128 12.03 -18.05 0.90
N SER A 129 12.89 -17.22 0.29
CA SER A 129 12.77 -15.76 0.29
C SER A 129 11.49 -15.27 -0.40
N LEU A 130 11.13 -15.84 -1.56
CA LEU A 130 9.90 -15.48 -2.28
C LEU A 130 8.65 -15.91 -1.54
N LYS A 131 8.66 -17.10 -0.91
CA LYS A 131 7.56 -17.54 -0.04
C LYS A 131 7.35 -16.56 1.11
N ALA A 132 8.44 -16.12 1.76
CA ALA A 132 8.37 -15.09 2.79
C ALA A 132 7.82 -13.77 2.23
N ALA A 133 8.32 -13.30 1.09
CA ALA A 133 7.83 -12.08 0.43
C ALA A 133 6.33 -12.14 0.14
N THR A 134 5.82 -13.29 -0.33
CA THR A 134 4.37 -13.50 -0.55
C THR A 134 3.58 -13.41 0.75
N VAL A 135 4.04 -14.04 1.84
CA VAL A 135 3.35 -14.01 3.13
C VAL A 135 3.32 -12.59 3.69
N PHE A 136 4.46 -11.89 3.70
CA PHE A 136 4.51 -10.51 4.17
C PHE A 136 3.71 -9.56 3.26
N GLY A 137 3.67 -9.80 1.95
CA GLY A 137 2.81 -9.06 1.03
C GLY A 137 1.31 -9.27 1.30
N ALA A 138 0.89 -10.47 1.68
CA ALA A 138 -0.50 -10.74 2.08
C ALA A 138 -0.86 -10.08 3.43
N LEU A 139 0.07 -10.06 4.39
CA LEU A 139 -0.10 -9.34 5.66
C LEU A 139 -0.19 -7.83 5.45
N GLU A 140 0.63 -7.29 4.54
CA GLU A 140 0.61 -5.88 4.18
C GLU A 140 -0.70 -5.47 3.50
N PHE A 141 -1.20 -6.31 2.59
CA PHE A 141 -2.54 -6.15 2.03
C PHE A 141 -3.61 -6.06 3.14
N LEU A 142 -3.57 -6.94 4.14
CA LEU A 142 -4.52 -6.91 5.25
C LEU A 142 -4.41 -5.61 6.07
N LEU A 143 -3.19 -5.10 6.29
CA LEU A 143 -3.00 -3.80 6.93
C LEU A 143 -3.65 -2.67 6.12
N PHE A 144 -3.46 -2.65 4.81
CA PHE A 144 -4.13 -1.67 3.95
C PHE A 144 -5.65 -1.81 3.95
N VAL A 145 -6.21 -3.01 4.06
CA VAL A 145 -7.66 -3.22 4.24
C VAL A 145 -8.14 -2.56 5.54
N ILE A 146 -7.40 -2.76 6.64
CA ILE A 146 -7.74 -2.18 7.94
C ILE A 146 -7.65 -0.65 7.89
N THR A 147 -6.53 -0.09 7.42
CA THR A 147 -6.37 1.37 7.34
C THR A 147 -7.40 1.99 6.41
N THR A 148 -7.67 1.37 5.26
CA THR A 148 -8.62 1.93 4.27
C THR A 148 -10.01 2.00 4.87
N THR A 149 -10.42 0.95 5.59
CA THR A 149 -11.71 0.92 6.28
C THR A 149 -11.81 2.01 7.35
N LEU A 150 -10.74 2.24 8.13
CA LEU A 150 -10.70 3.29 9.13
C LEU A 150 -10.75 4.69 8.50
N THR A 151 -9.98 4.90 7.43
CA THR A 151 -9.93 6.18 6.68
C THR A 151 -11.28 6.50 6.05
N ILE A 152 -11.92 5.51 5.41
CA ILE A 152 -13.28 5.65 4.87
C ILE A 152 -14.26 6.04 5.97
N LYS A 153 -14.30 5.29 7.09
CA LYS A 153 -15.20 5.61 8.22
C LYS A 153 -14.96 7.03 8.75
N LEU A 154 -13.71 7.47 8.82
CA LEU A 154 -13.36 8.81 9.28
C LEU A 154 -13.86 9.90 8.33
N VAL A 155 -13.65 9.75 7.03
CA VAL A 155 -14.09 10.71 6.01
C VAL A 155 -15.62 10.79 5.96
N PHE A 156 -16.32 9.66 5.87
CA PHE A 156 -17.78 9.65 5.76
C PHE A 156 -18.50 10.08 7.05
N ASN A 157 -17.94 9.81 8.23
CA ASN A 157 -18.50 10.31 9.50
C ASN A 157 -18.22 11.81 9.70
N SER A 158 -17.09 12.30 9.19
CA SER A 158 -16.76 13.73 9.22
C SER A 158 -17.74 14.55 8.35
N THR A 159 -18.03 14.07 7.14
CA THR A 159 -18.98 14.71 6.21
C THR A 159 -20.41 14.76 6.76
N ARG A 160 -20.81 13.80 7.62
CA ARG A 160 -22.15 13.79 8.23
C ARG A 160 -22.34 14.77 9.39
N ARG A 161 -21.28 15.39 9.94
CA ARG A 161 -21.46 16.44 10.95
C ARG A 161 -21.84 17.74 10.24
N PRO A 162 -23.06 18.26 10.39
CA PRO A 162 -23.38 19.60 9.90
C PRO A 162 -22.44 20.57 10.61
N ARG A 163 -21.75 21.40 9.83
CA ARG A 163 -21.06 22.57 10.36
C ARG A 163 -22.18 23.45 10.92
N THR A 164 -22.44 23.40 12.22
CA THR A 164 -23.27 24.39 12.91
C THR A 164 -22.55 25.72 12.73
N SER A 165 -22.92 26.43 11.67
CA SER A 165 -22.60 27.83 11.49
C SER A 165 -23.03 28.55 12.75
N LYS A 166 -22.06 29.06 13.52
CA LYS A 166 -22.33 29.98 14.61
C LYS A 166 -23.31 31.04 14.08
N PRO A 167 -24.46 31.29 14.74
CA PRO A 167 -25.33 32.35 14.30
C PRO A 167 -24.57 33.65 14.38
N ARG A 168 -24.49 34.35 13.24
CA ARG A 168 -24.01 35.73 13.17
C ARG A 168 -24.98 36.55 14.03
N ILE A 169 -24.54 36.97 15.21
CA ILE A 169 -25.27 37.95 16.01
C ILE A 169 -25.27 39.24 15.20
N SER A 170 -26.37 39.49 14.49
CA SER A 170 -26.69 40.78 13.88
C SER A 170 -27.15 41.70 15.00
N THR A 171 -26.25 42.51 15.53
CA THR A 171 -26.60 43.61 16.44
C THR A 171 -27.24 44.72 15.60
N THR A 172 -28.55 44.64 15.37
CA THR A 172 -29.35 45.79 14.92
C THR A 172 -29.53 46.72 16.10
N SER A 173 -28.87 47.88 16.06
CA SER A 173 -29.10 48.96 17.01
C SER A 173 -30.40 49.70 16.62
N PRO A 174 -31.33 49.98 17.56
CA PRO A 174 -32.58 50.65 17.25
C PRO A 174 -32.37 52.15 17.07
N THR A 175 -32.97 52.67 16.01
CA THR A 175 -33.20 54.09 15.74
C THR A 175 -33.92 54.75 16.92
N THR A 176 -33.28 55.74 17.55
CA THR A 176 -33.95 56.70 18.43
C THR A 176 -34.12 58.04 17.71
N SER A 177 -35.37 58.34 17.39
CA SER A 177 -35.90 59.64 17.03
C SER A 177 -35.84 60.61 18.20
N ILE A 178 -35.32 61.82 17.97
CA ILE A 178 -35.89 63.11 18.43
C ILE A 178 -35.71 64.10 17.29
#